data_AF-A0A7W0K2R6-F1
#
_entry.id   AF-A0A7W0K2R6-F1
#
_cell.length_a   1.000
_cell.length_b   1.000
_cell.length_c   1.000
_cell.angle_alpha   90.00
_cell.angle_beta   90.00
_cell.angle_gamma   90.00
#
_symmetry.space_group_name_H-M   'P 1'
#
loop_
_entity.id
_entity.type
_entity.pdbx_description
1 polymer ?
#
loop_
_entity_poly.entity_id
_entity_poly.type
_entity_poly.pdbx_seq_one_letter_code
_entity_poly.pdbx_strand_id
1 'polypeptide(L)'
;GGLVDAGFDVLTLANNHAGDYGRPALVETVRAVASSGIEPLGAGAHRGEAWRPVVLERAGIRVGFLAFNAIGETWRAGSRSAGAASLRMDPRTGPLDPVELRSVANRVRRLADRTDVTIVLPHWGDQYTHEPVPDQRLVGARLLEAGATVVVGGHPHWVQDVQRHKSRFVVHSLGNFVFDMDFMRETQEGFILDLTFREGDLVDAQPTPYVIGPDFAPRLVTGAEARAILDDIDGVDLLP
;
A
#
# COMPACT_ATOMS: atom_id res chain seq x y z
N GLY A 1 12.84 4.67 -18.29
CA GLY A 1 12.81 3.30 -17.75
C GLY A 1 11.40 3.03 -17.27
N GLY A 2 10.87 1.80 -17.42
CA GLY A 2 9.41 1.53 -17.41
C GLY A 2 8.56 2.28 -16.37
N LEU A 3 8.93 2.26 -15.08
CA LEU A 3 8.18 2.97 -14.03
C LEU A 3 8.24 4.50 -14.14
N VAL A 4 9.40 5.05 -14.54
CA VAL A 4 9.55 6.50 -14.75
C VAL A 4 8.73 6.93 -15.96
N ASP A 5 8.77 6.14 -17.04
CA ASP A 5 8.05 6.45 -18.28
C ASP A 5 6.52 6.33 -18.08
N ALA A 6 6.09 5.50 -17.13
CA ALA A 6 4.69 5.38 -16.69
C ALA A 6 4.24 6.48 -15.71
N GLY A 7 5.16 7.33 -15.22
CA GLY A 7 4.84 8.50 -14.39
C GLY A 7 4.70 8.24 -12.89
N PHE A 8 5.31 7.18 -12.34
CA PHE A 8 5.30 6.94 -10.89
C PHE A 8 6.19 7.95 -10.15
N ASP A 9 5.66 8.64 -9.13
CA ASP A 9 6.44 9.52 -8.25
C ASP A 9 6.97 8.82 -6.98
N VAL A 10 6.23 7.84 -6.44
CA VAL A 10 6.54 7.16 -5.16
C VAL A 10 6.44 5.65 -5.34
N LEU A 11 7.39 4.90 -4.78
CA LEU A 11 7.38 3.44 -4.80
C LEU A 11 7.64 2.85 -3.42
N THR A 12 6.68 2.07 -2.91
CA THR A 12 6.88 1.31 -1.66
C THR A 12 7.71 0.06 -1.91
N LEU A 13 8.73 -0.11 -1.06
CA LEU A 13 9.57 -1.31 -0.96
C LEU A 13 9.31 -2.07 0.35
N ALA A 14 8.29 -1.67 1.13
CA ALA A 14 7.89 -2.34 2.35
C ALA A 14 7.02 -3.57 2.04
N ASN A 15 7.59 -4.56 1.38
CA ASN A 15 6.96 -5.85 1.13
C ASN A 15 7.86 -6.99 1.64
N ASN A 16 7.40 -8.22 1.53
CA ASN A 16 8.13 -9.40 2.00
C ASN A 16 9.25 -9.85 1.05
N HIS A 17 9.21 -9.48 -0.23
CA HIS A 17 10.17 -9.89 -1.25
C HIS A 17 11.33 -8.91 -1.49
N ALA A 18 11.28 -7.70 -0.92
CA ALA A 18 12.31 -6.69 -1.12
C ALA A 18 13.71 -7.16 -0.62
N GLY A 19 13.73 -8.13 0.29
CA GLY A 19 14.94 -8.72 0.88
C GLY A 19 15.44 -10.01 0.24
N ASP A 20 14.81 -10.53 -0.82
CA ASP A 20 15.09 -11.87 -1.36
C ASP A 20 16.57 -12.08 -1.77
N TYR A 21 17.21 -11.02 -2.27
CA TYR A 21 18.62 -11.03 -2.68
C TYR A 21 19.59 -10.53 -1.60
N GLY A 22 19.11 -10.45 -0.35
CA GLY A 22 19.91 -10.04 0.80
C GLY A 22 19.99 -8.53 1.01
N ARG A 23 20.51 -8.15 2.18
CA ARG A 23 20.57 -6.75 2.64
C ARG A 23 21.37 -5.80 1.71
N PRO A 24 22.52 -6.20 1.12
CA PRO A 24 23.22 -5.34 0.16
C PRO A 24 22.37 -5.03 -1.07
N ALA A 25 21.70 -6.03 -1.64
CA ALA A 25 20.83 -5.87 -2.80
C ALA A 25 19.61 -5.01 -2.46
N LEU A 26 18.99 -5.19 -1.29
CA LEU A 26 17.91 -4.30 -0.83
C LEU A 26 18.33 -2.82 -0.82
N VAL A 27 19.52 -2.52 -0.28
CA VAL A 27 20.05 -1.15 -0.26
C VAL A 27 20.33 -0.63 -1.67
N GLU A 28 20.83 -1.48 -2.55
CA GLU A 28 21.03 -1.15 -3.96
C GLU A 28 19.70 -0.84 -4.66
N THR A 29 18.65 -1.64 -4.44
CA THR A 29 17.30 -1.39 -4.95
C THR A 29 16.75 -0.05 -4.46
N VAL A 30 16.86 0.26 -3.16
CA VAL A 30 16.44 1.56 -2.61
C VAL A 30 17.15 2.71 -3.31
N ARG A 31 18.47 2.58 -3.55
CA ARG A 31 19.26 3.62 -4.24
C ARG A 31 18.92 3.72 -5.72
N ALA A 32 18.67 2.60 -6.39
CA ALA A 32 18.31 2.57 -7.80
C ALA A 32 16.96 3.26 -8.05
N VAL A 33 15.97 3.03 -7.17
CA VAL A 33 14.69 3.74 -7.18
C VAL A 33 14.90 5.22 -6.93
N ALA A 34 15.63 5.61 -5.88
CA ALA A 34 15.92 7.03 -5.63
C ALA A 34 16.63 7.72 -6.80
N SER A 35 17.60 7.04 -7.42
CA SER A 35 18.40 7.59 -8.52
C SER A 35 17.64 7.69 -9.84
N SER A 36 16.49 7.02 -9.97
CA SER A 36 15.63 7.11 -11.15
C SER A 36 14.67 8.30 -11.12
N GLY A 37 14.61 9.03 -10.00
CA GLY A 37 13.68 10.14 -9.79
C GLY A 37 12.37 9.75 -9.09
N ILE A 38 12.25 8.50 -8.64
CA ILE A 38 11.12 7.99 -7.86
C ILE A 38 11.50 7.99 -6.38
N GLU A 39 10.60 8.41 -5.49
CA GLU A 39 10.83 8.40 -4.06
C GLU A 39 10.62 6.99 -3.46
N PRO A 40 11.66 6.30 -2.97
CA PRO A 40 11.49 5.02 -2.31
C PRO A 40 10.91 5.18 -0.91
N LEU A 41 10.03 4.27 -0.52
CA LEU A 41 9.33 4.30 0.76
C LEU A 41 9.39 2.94 1.46
N GLY A 42 9.53 2.94 2.78
CA GLY A 42 9.25 1.75 3.59
C GLY A 42 10.38 0.72 3.70
N ALA A 43 11.52 0.93 3.06
CA ALA A 43 12.73 0.14 3.26
C ALA A 43 13.99 1.02 3.22
N GLY A 44 15.11 0.53 3.76
CA GLY A 44 16.36 1.30 3.79
C GLY A 44 17.52 0.59 4.45
N ALA A 45 18.69 1.24 4.48
CA ALA A 45 19.93 0.74 5.09
C ALA A 45 19.86 0.65 6.62
N HIS A 46 18.90 1.35 7.23
CA HIS A 46 18.62 1.30 8.67
C HIS A 46 17.21 1.81 8.98
N ARG A 47 16.76 1.61 10.22
CA ARG A 47 15.43 1.97 10.73
C ARG A 47 15.01 3.41 10.44
N GLY A 48 15.93 4.37 10.54
CA GLY A 48 15.62 5.77 10.26
C GLY A 48 15.25 6.05 8.80
N GLU A 49 15.79 5.27 7.87
CA GLU A 49 15.52 5.38 6.44
C GLU A 49 14.26 4.60 6.09
N ALA A 50 14.14 3.36 6.58
CA ALA A 50 12.95 2.54 6.34
C ALA A 50 11.64 3.19 6.83
N TRP A 51 11.69 3.93 7.94
CA TRP A 51 10.54 4.68 8.47
C TRP A 51 10.49 6.15 8.03
N ARG A 52 11.34 6.59 7.10
CA ARG A 52 11.30 7.96 6.58
C ARG A 52 10.06 8.10 5.69
N PRO A 53 9.09 8.96 6.04
CA PRO A 53 7.96 9.21 5.16
C PRO A 53 8.41 10.05 3.96
N VAL A 54 7.65 9.94 2.87
CA VAL A 54 7.76 10.81 1.69
C VAL A 54 6.69 11.88 1.80
N VAL A 55 6.99 13.12 1.44
CA VAL A 55 6.00 14.20 1.35
C VAL A 55 6.21 14.90 0.02
N LEU A 56 5.19 14.89 -0.83
CA LEU A 56 5.18 15.58 -2.10
C LEU A 56 4.21 16.75 -2.04
N GLU A 57 4.54 17.86 -2.70
CA GLU A 57 3.62 18.98 -2.88
C GLU A 57 3.21 19.08 -4.34
N ARG A 58 1.90 19.15 -4.60
CA ARG A 58 1.31 19.31 -5.94
C ARG A 58 0.11 20.23 -5.83
N ALA A 59 0.06 21.26 -6.68
CA ALA A 59 -1.02 22.26 -6.67
C ALA A 59 -1.30 22.86 -5.27
N GLY A 60 -0.27 23.05 -4.45
CA GLY A 60 -0.39 23.57 -3.08
C GLY A 60 -0.91 22.57 -2.04
N ILE A 61 -1.11 21.30 -2.40
CA ILE A 61 -1.52 20.21 -1.51
C ILE A 61 -0.30 19.35 -1.17
N ARG A 62 -0.03 19.17 0.12
CA ARG A 62 1.03 18.27 0.61
C ARG A 62 0.46 16.88 0.85
N VAL A 63 0.96 15.91 0.10
CA VAL A 63 0.59 14.49 0.20
C VAL A 63 1.73 13.73 0.89
N GLY A 64 1.45 13.19 2.07
CA GLY A 64 2.37 12.36 2.84
C GLY A 64 2.14 10.88 2.61
N PHE A 65 3.23 10.12 2.48
CA PHE A 65 3.21 8.69 2.33
C PHE A 65 4.00 7.99 3.43
N LEU A 66 3.45 6.91 3.97
CA LEU A 66 4.12 6.00 4.91
C LEU A 66 3.83 4.55 4.50
N ALA A 67 4.81 3.66 4.58
CA ALA A 67 4.59 2.24 4.27
C ALA A 67 5.22 1.33 5.31
N PHE A 68 4.68 0.12 5.46
CA PHE A 68 5.26 -0.92 6.31
C PHE A 68 4.86 -2.32 5.87
N ASN A 69 5.73 -3.29 6.19
CA ASN A 69 5.55 -4.72 5.94
C ASN A 69 5.06 -5.41 7.21
N ALA A 70 3.93 -6.11 7.13
CA ALA A 70 3.34 -6.92 8.20
C ALA A 70 3.43 -8.44 7.94
N ILE A 71 4.04 -8.81 6.82
CA ILE A 71 4.09 -10.17 6.30
C ILE A 71 5.37 -10.86 6.76
N GLY A 72 6.54 -10.21 6.71
CA GLY A 72 7.82 -10.82 7.12
C GLY A 72 8.81 -10.97 5.96
N GLU A 73 9.65 -12.03 6.01
CA GLU A 73 10.75 -12.42 5.09
C GLU A 73 11.83 -11.37 4.87
N THR A 74 11.43 -10.20 4.38
CA THR A 74 12.28 -9.01 4.42
C THR A 74 12.49 -8.62 5.86
N TRP A 75 13.76 -8.65 6.29
CA TRP A 75 14.11 -8.32 7.66
C TRP A 75 13.56 -6.96 8.09
N ARG A 76 13.17 -6.87 9.36
CA ARG A 76 12.92 -5.58 10.01
C ARG A 76 14.21 -4.75 10.01
N ALA A 77 14.10 -3.48 9.63
CA ALA A 77 15.21 -2.54 9.68
C ALA A 77 15.65 -2.28 11.13
N GLY A 78 16.94 -2.52 11.41
CA GLY A 78 17.56 -2.26 12.70
C GLY A 78 18.20 -0.87 12.76
N SER A 79 18.77 -0.49 13.90
CA SER A 79 19.47 0.80 14.04
C SER A 79 20.65 0.97 13.07
N ARG A 80 21.28 -0.13 12.67
CA ARG A 80 22.45 -0.18 11.76
C ARG A 80 22.34 -1.29 10.72
N SER A 81 21.14 -1.77 10.42
CA SER A 81 20.97 -2.93 9.57
C SER A 81 19.76 -2.77 8.63
N ALA A 82 19.97 -3.10 7.36
CA ALA A 82 19.03 -2.80 6.28
C ALA A 82 17.77 -3.66 6.31
N GLY A 83 16.60 -3.10 6.01
CA GLY A 83 15.36 -3.85 6.07
C GLY A 83 14.15 -2.97 5.78
N ALA A 84 12.96 -3.56 5.98
CA ALA A 84 11.70 -2.85 5.88
C ALA A 84 11.28 -2.20 7.21
N ALA A 85 10.48 -1.15 7.11
CA ALA A 85 9.59 -0.75 8.19
C ALA A 85 8.58 -1.87 8.40
N SER A 86 8.32 -2.26 9.65
CA SER A 86 7.49 -3.43 9.91
C SER A 86 6.54 -3.26 11.09
N LEU A 87 5.41 -3.94 11.02
CA LEU A 87 4.45 -4.11 12.12
C LEU A 87 4.22 -5.60 12.32
N ARG A 88 4.35 -6.08 13.55
CA ARG A 88 3.98 -7.45 13.87
C ARG A 88 2.46 -7.59 14.00
N MET A 89 1.86 -8.49 13.20
CA MET A 89 0.44 -8.83 13.22
C MET A 89 0.16 -10.18 12.53
N ASP A 90 -1.02 -10.74 12.80
CA ASP A 90 -1.50 -11.96 12.14
C ASP A 90 -1.79 -11.67 10.65
N PRO A 91 -1.72 -12.69 9.77
CA PRO A 91 -1.52 -14.11 10.08
C PRO A 91 -0.06 -14.56 10.15
N ARG A 92 0.92 -13.74 9.73
CA ARG A 92 2.26 -14.28 9.39
C ARG A 92 3.39 -13.92 10.35
N THR A 93 3.32 -12.79 11.04
CA THR A 93 4.37 -12.39 12.00
C THR A 93 3.98 -12.65 13.47
N GLY A 94 2.85 -13.30 13.68
CA GLY A 94 2.25 -13.62 14.98
C GLY A 94 1.37 -12.50 15.52
N PRO A 95 0.82 -12.64 16.73
CA PRO A 95 -0.24 -11.77 17.24
C PRO A 95 0.13 -10.30 17.17
N LEU A 96 -0.85 -9.46 16.82
CA LEU A 96 -0.72 -8.00 16.75
C LEU A 96 -0.02 -7.43 17.99
N ASP A 97 1.13 -6.81 17.77
CA ASP A 97 1.86 -6.14 18.85
C ASP A 97 1.27 -4.74 19.10
N PRO A 98 0.64 -4.50 20.26
CA PRO A 98 -0.02 -3.22 20.53
C PRO A 98 0.98 -2.08 20.75
N VAL A 99 2.21 -2.36 21.16
CA VAL A 99 3.28 -1.35 21.29
C VAL A 99 3.74 -0.92 19.91
N GLU A 100 3.96 -1.86 19.00
CA GLU A 100 4.32 -1.55 17.62
C GLU A 100 3.21 -0.78 16.92
N LEU A 101 1.95 -1.21 17.04
CA LEU A 101 0.81 -0.50 16.46
C LEU A 101 0.71 0.95 16.96
N ARG A 102 0.89 1.19 18.28
CA ARG A 102 0.94 2.56 18.83
C ARG A 102 2.10 3.36 18.23
N SER A 103 3.26 2.75 18.02
CA SER A 103 4.40 3.39 17.35
C SER A 103 4.07 3.76 15.90
N VAL A 104 3.44 2.87 15.12
CA VAL A 104 3.00 3.16 13.74
C VAL A 104 1.97 4.28 13.73
N ALA A 105 0.93 4.21 14.56
CA ALA A 105 -0.08 5.25 14.69
C ALA A 105 0.53 6.62 15.06
N ASN A 106 1.53 6.66 15.94
CA ASN A 106 2.23 7.91 16.27
C ASN A 106 3.03 8.47 15.08
N ARG A 107 3.55 7.63 14.18
CA ARG A 107 4.22 8.08 12.95
C ARG A 107 3.22 8.66 11.96
N VAL A 108 2.06 8.01 11.79
CA VAL A 108 0.97 8.52 10.97
C VAL A 108 0.49 9.87 11.49
N ARG A 109 0.27 10.01 12.80
CA ARG A 109 -0.15 11.28 13.40
C ARG A 109 0.84 12.42 13.12
N ARG A 110 2.13 12.18 13.35
CA ARG A 110 3.19 13.17 13.06
C ARG A 110 3.30 13.52 11.57
N LEU A 111 2.95 12.59 10.68
CA LEU A 111 2.90 12.86 9.25
C LEU A 111 1.68 13.71 8.91
N ALA A 112 0.50 13.34 9.43
CA ALA A 112 -0.74 14.07 9.25
C ALA A 112 -0.67 15.52 9.78
N ASP A 113 0.04 15.76 10.90
CA ASP A 113 0.23 17.11 11.45
C ASP A 113 0.93 18.10 10.50
N ARG A 114 1.54 17.60 9.41
CA ARG A 114 2.31 18.41 8.45
C ARG A 114 1.95 18.14 6.99
N THR A 115 0.84 17.46 6.72
CA THR A 115 0.36 17.16 5.36
C THR A 115 -1.14 17.33 5.29
N ASP A 116 -1.64 17.71 4.13
CA ASP A 116 -3.06 17.93 3.91
C ASP A 116 -3.75 16.59 3.58
N VAL A 117 -3.01 15.67 2.93
CA VAL A 117 -3.43 14.28 2.66
C VAL A 117 -2.37 13.32 3.20
N THR A 118 -2.78 12.31 3.97
CA THR A 118 -1.87 11.24 4.44
C THR A 118 -2.32 9.88 3.90
N ILE A 119 -1.45 9.22 3.14
CA ILE A 119 -1.67 7.89 2.56
C ILE A 119 -0.75 6.88 3.26
N VAL A 120 -1.31 5.78 3.73
CA VAL A 120 -0.54 4.68 4.34
C VAL A 120 -0.63 3.43 3.48
N LEU A 121 0.52 2.83 3.16
CA LEU A 121 0.66 1.69 2.25
C LEU A 121 1.18 0.45 3.01
N PRO A 122 0.31 -0.29 3.74
CA PRO A 122 0.69 -1.52 4.39
C PRO A 122 0.75 -2.71 3.40
N HIS A 123 1.73 -3.59 3.59
CA HIS A 123 1.77 -4.89 2.95
C HIS A 123 1.40 -5.96 4.00
N TRP A 124 0.21 -6.56 3.91
CA TRP A 124 -0.44 -7.25 5.04
C TRP A 124 -1.50 -8.29 4.63
N GLY A 125 -2.07 -9.00 5.60
CA GLY A 125 -3.21 -9.89 5.35
C GLY A 125 -2.83 -11.30 4.92
N ASP A 126 -3.83 -12.04 4.47
CA ASP A 126 -3.70 -13.40 3.96
C ASP A 126 -3.81 -13.42 2.43
N GLN A 127 -3.21 -14.42 1.80
CA GLN A 127 -3.21 -14.54 0.35
C GLN A 127 -4.46 -15.23 -0.17
N TYR A 128 -4.86 -14.87 -1.40
CA TYR A 128 -5.89 -15.57 -2.18
C TYR A 128 -7.26 -15.59 -1.52
N THR A 129 -7.69 -14.43 -1.01
CA THR A 129 -9.01 -14.22 -0.42
C THR A 129 -9.46 -12.79 -0.62
N HIS A 130 -10.76 -12.59 -0.90
CA HIS A 130 -11.39 -11.27 -0.92
C HIS A 130 -11.63 -10.71 0.49
N GLU A 131 -11.72 -11.59 1.49
CA GLU A 131 -12.01 -11.18 2.87
C GLU A 131 -10.74 -10.77 3.61
N PRO A 132 -10.63 -9.51 4.07
CA PRO A 132 -9.51 -9.09 4.90
C PRO A 132 -9.62 -9.68 6.31
N VAL A 133 -8.49 -10.12 6.86
CA VAL A 133 -8.43 -10.70 8.20
C VAL A 133 -8.77 -9.66 9.28
N PRO A 134 -9.22 -10.07 10.48
CA PRO A 134 -9.61 -9.13 11.55
C PRO A 134 -8.55 -8.09 11.89
N ASP A 135 -7.28 -8.49 11.87
CA ASP A 135 -6.13 -7.64 12.14
C ASP A 135 -5.94 -6.54 11.06
N GLN A 136 -6.24 -6.81 9.78
CA GLN A 136 -6.23 -5.78 8.73
C GLN A 136 -7.28 -4.70 9.02
N ARG A 137 -8.51 -5.10 9.36
CA ARG A 137 -9.62 -4.18 9.69
C ARG A 137 -9.30 -3.34 10.92
N LEU A 138 -8.78 -3.97 11.98
CA LEU A 138 -8.40 -3.29 13.21
C LEU A 138 -7.27 -2.29 12.98
N VAL A 139 -6.18 -2.70 12.32
CA VAL A 139 -5.04 -1.81 12.06
C VAL A 139 -5.45 -0.68 11.12
N GLY A 140 -6.20 -0.97 10.05
CA GLY A 140 -6.74 0.03 9.13
C GLY A 140 -7.52 1.13 9.86
N ALA A 141 -8.49 0.76 10.70
CA ALA A 141 -9.24 1.72 11.51
C ALA A 141 -8.34 2.58 12.41
N ARG A 142 -7.32 1.97 13.05
CA ARG A 142 -6.39 2.69 13.93
C ARG A 142 -5.49 3.67 13.18
N LEU A 143 -5.16 3.39 11.92
CA LEU A 143 -4.42 4.32 11.06
C LEU A 143 -5.30 5.50 10.65
N LEU A 144 -6.58 5.27 10.33
CA LEU A 144 -7.55 6.35 10.06
C LEU A 144 -7.76 7.25 11.29
N GLU A 145 -7.92 6.66 12.48
CA GLU A 145 -7.99 7.38 13.76
C GLU A 145 -6.71 8.19 14.04
N ALA A 146 -5.55 7.69 13.59
CA ALA A 146 -4.28 8.38 13.74
C ALA A 146 -4.09 9.57 12.80
N GLY A 147 -4.95 9.75 11.80
CA GLY A 147 -4.87 10.88 10.86
C GLY A 147 -4.68 10.50 9.41
N ALA A 148 -4.58 9.20 9.06
CA ALA A 148 -4.53 8.79 7.65
C ALA A 148 -5.83 9.21 6.94
N THR A 149 -5.70 9.78 5.75
CA THR A 149 -6.83 10.08 4.85
C THR A 149 -7.28 8.81 4.15
N VAL A 150 -6.31 8.04 3.63
CA VAL A 150 -6.53 6.77 2.95
C VAL A 150 -5.49 5.74 3.37
N VAL A 151 -5.89 4.49 3.55
CA VAL A 151 -4.99 3.35 3.70
C VAL A 151 -5.19 2.43 2.51
N VAL A 152 -4.12 2.07 1.81
CA VAL A 152 -4.19 1.20 0.62
C VAL A 152 -3.27 0.02 0.81
N GLY A 153 -3.86 -1.15 1.03
CA GLY A 153 -3.12 -2.38 1.27
C GLY A 153 -2.71 -3.11 0.00
N GLY A 154 -1.79 -4.06 0.18
CA GLY A 154 -1.42 -5.08 -0.80
C GLY A 154 -0.86 -6.31 -0.09
N HIS A 155 -0.45 -7.32 -0.86
CA HIS A 155 -0.05 -8.70 -0.47
C HIS A 155 -1.07 -9.81 -0.79
N PRO A 156 -2.39 -9.65 -0.58
CA PRO A 156 -3.34 -10.73 -0.78
C PRO A 156 -3.41 -11.32 -2.19
N HIS A 157 -2.85 -10.62 -3.18
CA HIS A 157 -2.90 -10.93 -4.62
C HIS A 157 -4.30 -10.90 -5.25
N TRP A 158 -5.35 -10.82 -4.45
CA TRP A 158 -6.73 -10.58 -4.87
C TRP A 158 -7.17 -9.18 -4.44
N VAL A 159 -8.21 -8.64 -5.06
CA VAL A 159 -8.90 -7.45 -4.56
C VAL A 159 -9.56 -7.76 -3.22
N GLN A 160 -9.60 -6.78 -2.30
CA GLN A 160 -10.27 -6.93 -1.01
C GLN A 160 -11.06 -5.67 -0.65
N ASP A 161 -12.01 -5.86 0.25
CA ASP A 161 -13.00 -4.89 0.73
C ASP A 161 -12.49 -3.47 0.98
N VAL A 162 -13.44 -2.54 0.89
CA VAL A 162 -13.30 -1.16 1.32
C VAL A 162 -13.97 -0.96 2.67
N GLN A 163 -13.20 -0.50 3.65
CA GLN A 163 -13.70 -0.10 4.97
C GLN A 163 -13.75 1.43 5.07
N ARG A 164 -14.94 2.02 5.10
CA ARG A 164 -15.13 3.47 5.21
C ARG A 164 -15.36 3.96 6.64
N HIS A 165 -14.76 5.10 6.98
CA HIS A 165 -15.02 5.88 8.19
C HIS A 165 -15.12 7.38 7.86
N LYS A 166 -16.36 7.90 7.74
CA LYS A 166 -16.66 9.28 7.30
C LYS A 166 -16.10 9.57 5.90
N SER A 167 -15.20 10.53 5.70
CA SER A 167 -14.55 10.84 4.42
C SER A 167 -13.23 10.08 4.21
N ARG A 168 -12.89 9.17 5.11
CA ARG A 168 -11.65 8.39 5.10
C ARG A 168 -11.97 6.92 4.89
N PHE A 169 -11.07 6.16 4.31
CA PHE A 169 -11.31 4.75 4.08
C PHE A 169 -10.02 3.95 3.97
N VAL A 170 -10.19 2.63 4.10
CA VAL A 170 -9.17 1.61 3.85
C VAL A 170 -9.61 0.84 2.62
N VAL A 171 -8.73 0.66 1.65
CA VAL A 171 -8.84 -0.39 0.64
C VAL A 171 -7.88 -1.49 1.07
N HIS A 172 -8.39 -2.67 1.40
CA HIS A 172 -7.56 -3.70 2.03
C HIS A 172 -6.55 -4.34 1.06
N SER A 173 -6.90 -4.41 -0.23
CA SER A 173 -6.01 -4.85 -1.32
C SER A 173 -6.53 -4.38 -2.67
N LEU A 174 -5.62 -3.94 -3.55
CA LEU A 174 -5.92 -3.55 -4.94
C LEU A 174 -5.81 -4.71 -5.96
N GLY A 175 -5.37 -5.89 -5.52
CA GLY A 175 -4.96 -6.98 -6.43
C GLY A 175 -3.55 -6.79 -6.99
N ASN A 176 -3.20 -7.62 -7.97
CA ASN A 176 -1.92 -7.52 -8.70
C ASN A 176 -2.05 -6.56 -9.89
N PHE A 177 -0.96 -5.88 -10.29
CA PHE A 177 -0.96 -4.96 -11.44
C PHE A 177 -0.14 -5.45 -12.64
N VAL A 178 1.20 -5.42 -12.55
CA VAL A 178 2.12 -6.03 -13.52
C VAL A 178 2.75 -7.22 -12.83
N PHE A 179 2.27 -8.43 -13.14
CA PHE A 179 2.62 -9.63 -12.38
C PHE A 179 2.42 -10.91 -13.19
N ASP A 180 3.20 -11.95 -12.87
CA ASP A 180 3.29 -13.21 -13.61
C ASP A 180 2.52 -14.39 -12.97
N MET A 181 1.62 -14.10 -12.02
CA MET A 181 0.74 -15.12 -11.42
C MET A 181 -0.52 -15.35 -12.27
N ASP A 182 -0.44 -16.32 -13.18
CA ASP A 182 -1.52 -16.70 -14.11
C ASP A 182 -2.26 -18.00 -13.73
N PHE A 183 -2.04 -18.49 -12.51
CA PHE A 183 -2.61 -19.77 -12.04
C PHE A 183 -4.04 -19.67 -11.49
N MET A 184 -4.54 -18.46 -11.23
CA MET A 184 -5.91 -18.15 -10.80
C MET A 184 -6.41 -16.92 -11.57
N ARG A 185 -7.73 -16.80 -11.74
CA ARG A 185 -8.30 -15.65 -12.44
C ARG A 185 -8.17 -14.39 -11.58
N GLU A 186 -8.44 -14.53 -10.30
CA GLU A 186 -8.46 -13.48 -9.29
C GLU A 186 -7.07 -12.89 -9.06
N THR A 187 -5.98 -13.66 -9.30
CA THR A 187 -4.60 -13.13 -9.26
C THR A 187 -4.26 -12.28 -10.49
N GLN A 188 -5.09 -12.30 -11.52
CA GLN A 188 -4.98 -11.46 -12.71
C GLN A 188 -5.93 -10.26 -12.65
N GLU A 189 -6.71 -10.10 -11.59
CA GLU A 189 -7.68 -9.03 -11.45
C GLU A 189 -7.20 -7.99 -10.44
N GLY A 190 -7.58 -6.75 -10.70
CA GLY A 190 -7.25 -5.63 -9.84
C GLY A 190 -7.95 -4.37 -10.29
N PHE A 191 -7.71 -3.27 -9.57
CA PHE A 191 -8.19 -1.96 -9.98
C PHE A 191 -7.19 -0.87 -9.66
N ILE A 192 -7.21 0.18 -10.49
CA ILE A 192 -6.51 1.44 -10.23
C ILE A 192 -7.45 2.27 -9.37
N LEU A 193 -6.94 2.80 -8.26
CA LEU A 193 -7.70 3.71 -7.40
C LEU A 193 -7.30 5.15 -7.71
N ASP A 194 -8.17 5.86 -8.42
CA ASP A 194 -8.00 7.27 -8.74
C ASP A 194 -8.63 8.11 -7.62
N LEU A 195 -7.83 8.99 -7.00
CA LEU A 195 -8.28 9.84 -5.90
C LEU A 195 -8.17 11.31 -6.28
N THR A 196 -9.29 12.03 -6.24
CA THR A 196 -9.31 13.46 -6.52
C THR A 196 -9.41 14.25 -5.22
N PHE A 197 -8.44 15.14 -5.01
CA PHE A 197 -8.42 16.05 -3.87
C PHE A 197 -8.59 17.50 -4.31
N ARG A 198 -9.38 18.26 -3.55
CA ARG A 198 -9.53 19.71 -3.72
C ARG A 198 -9.35 20.38 -2.37
N GLU A 199 -8.39 21.31 -2.28
CA GLU A 199 -8.09 22.04 -1.03
C GLU A 199 -7.77 21.10 0.16
N GLY A 200 -7.26 19.90 -0.13
CA GLY A 200 -6.94 18.86 0.86
C GLY A 200 -8.09 17.88 1.16
N ASP A 201 -9.31 18.19 0.74
CA ASP A 201 -10.47 17.32 0.91
C ASP A 201 -10.59 16.32 -0.24
N LEU A 202 -10.89 15.06 0.09
CA LEU A 202 -11.23 14.04 -0.90
C LEU A 202 -12.64 14.32 -1.45
N VAL A 203 -12.74 14.50 -2.76
CA VAL A 203 -14.00 14.85 -3.44
C VAL A 203 -14.52 13.77 -4.39
N ASP A 204 -13.68 12.81 -4.79
CA ASP A 204 -14.04 11.70 -5.68
C ASP A 204 -12.99 10.58 -5.53
N ALA A 205 -13.45 9.33 -5.49
CA ALA A 205 -12.60 8.15 -5.49
C ALA A 205 -13.13 7.09 -6.48
N GLN A 206 -12.42 6.89 -7.58
CA GLN A 206 -12.86 6.01 -8.66
C GLN A 206 -12.03 4.72 -8.71
N PRO A 207 -12.67 3.55 -8.55
CA PRO A 207 -12.03 2.29 -8.85
C PRO A 207 -12.15 1.98 -10.36
N THR A 208 -11.02 1.87 -11.04
CA THR A 208 -10.94 1.52 -12.47
C THR A 208 -10.43 0.09 -12.62
N PRO A 209 -11.30 -0.91 -12.86
CA PRO A 209 -10.89 -2.31 -12.92
C PRO A 209 -10.07 -2.65 -14.16
N TYR A 210 -9.19 -3.63 -14.02
CA TYR A 210 -8.41 -4.20 -15.10
C TYR A 210 -8.21 -5.69 -14.93
N VAL A 211 -7.76 -6.33 -16.00
CA VAL A 211 -7.31 -7.72 -16.04
C VAL A 211 -5.91 -7.78 -16.64
N ILE A 212 -5.02 -8.53 -16.00
CA ILE A 212 -3.69 -8.86 -16.49
C ILE A 212 -3.85 -9.93 -17.58
N GLY A 213 -3.41 -9.62 -18.79
CA GLY A 213 -3.43 -10.60 -19.87
C GLY A 213 -2.18 -11.48 -19.93
N PRO A 214 -2.06 -12.33 -20.96
CA PRO A 214 -1.01 -13.35 -21.07
C PRO A 214 0.41 -12.79 -21.27
N ASP A 215 0.53 -11.48 -21.53
CA ASP A 215 1.78 -10.74 -21.60
C ASP A 215 2.15 -10.05 -20.27
N PHE A 216 1.42 -10.37 -19.19
CA PHE A 216 1.58 -9.82 -17.85
C PHE A 216 1.36 -8.30 -17.76
N ALA A 217 0.63 -7.76 -18.73
CA ALA A 217 0.24 -6.35 -18.79
C ALA A 217 -1.24 -6.17 -18.42
N PRO A 218 -1.57 -5.19 -17.55
CA PRO A 218 -2.94 -4.88 -17.17
C PRO A 218 -3.67 -4.20 -18.33
N ARG A 219 -4.93 -4.60 -18.56
CA ARG A 219 -5.85 -4.01 -19.54
C ARG A 219 -7.12 -3.59 -18.84
N LEU A 220 -7.48 -2.32 -18.97
CA LEU A 220 -8.72 -1.80 -18.40
C LEU A 220 -9.91 -2.58 -18.95
N VAL A 221 -10.85 -2.93 -18.08
CA VAL A 221 -12.08 -3.63 -18.45
C VAL A 221 -13.28 -2.75 -18.16
N THR A 222 -14.41 -3.00 -18.84
CA THR A 222 -15.65 -2.24 -18.67
C THR A 222 -16.86 -3.17 -18.70
N GLY A 223 -18.05 -2.64 -18.44
CA GLY A 223 -19.30 -3.40 -18.54
C GLY A 223 -19.39 -4.54 -17.51
N ALA A 224 -19.76 -5.73 -17.97
CA ALA A 224 -20.01 -6.88 -17.09
C ALA A 224 -18.74 -7.38 -16.39
N GLU A 225 -17.59 -7.34 -17.08
CA GLU A 225 -16.32 -7.83 -16.51
C GLU A 225 -15.80 -6.89 -15.41
N ALA A 226 -15.86 -5.57 -15.64
CA ALA A 226 -15.56 -4.60 -14.59
C ALA A 226 -16.50 -4.74 -13.38
N ARG A 227 -17.79 -4.98 -13.64
CA ARG A 227 -18.77 -5.17 -12.56
C ARG A 227 -18.48 -6.42 -11.74
N ALA A 228 -18.12 -7.54 -12.38
CA ALA A 228 -17.77 -8.76 -11.68
C ALA A 228 -16.62 -8.55 -10.68
N ILE A 229 -15.55 -7.88 -11.10
CA ILE A 229 -14.40 -7.57 -10.21
C ILE A 229 -14.82 -6.67 -9.04
N LEU A 230 -15.69 -5.68 -9.29
CA LEU A 230 -16.15 -4.75 -8.25
C LEU A 230 -17.15 -5.41 -7.30
N ASP A 231 -17.97 -6.36 -7.77
CA ASP A 231 -18.93 -7.11 -6.95
C ASP A 231 -18.22 -8.01 -5.92
N ASP A 232 -16.95 -8.36 -6.14
CA ASP A 232 -16.10 -9.08 -5.17
C ASP A 232 -15.49 -8.17 -4.08
N ILE A 233 -15.78 -6.86 -4.10
CA ILE A 233 -15.23 -5.88 -3.16
C ILE A 233 -16.36 -5.30 -2.31
N ASP A 234 -16.55 -5.85 -1.11
CA ASP A 234 -17.55 -5.30 -0.19
C ASP A 234 -17.21 -3.85 0.17
N GLY A 235 -18.21 -2.98 0.10
CA GLY A 235 -18.08 -1.56 0.43
C GLY A 235 -17.44 -0.69 -0.65
N VAL A 236 -17.21 -1.21 -1.86
CA VAL A 236 -16.70 -0.39 -2.98
C VAL A 236 -17.65 0.75 -3.37
N ASP A 237 -18.95 0.53 -3.22
CA ASP A 237 -20.01 1.53 -3.37
C ASP A 237 -19.96 2.61 -2.28
N LEU A 238 -19.20 2.38 -1.21
CA LEU A 238 -18.92 3.36 -0.18
C LEU A 238 -17.79 4.31 -0.60
N LEU A 239 -17.15 4.21 -1.75
CA LEU A 239 -16.22 5.25 -2.20
C LEU A 239 -16.98 6.56 -2.50
N PRO A 240 -16.47 7.74 -2.09
CA PRO A 240 -17.15 9.02 -2.29
C PRO A 240 -17.19 9.49 -3.74
#